data_AF-A0A6A4WAS2-F1
#
_entry.id   AF-A0A6A4WAS2-F1
#
_cell.length_a   1.000
_cell.length_b   1.000
_cell.length_c   1.000
_cell.angle_alpha   90.00
_cell.angle_beta   90.00
_cell.angle_gamma   90.00
#
_symmetry.space_group_name_H-M   'P 1'
#
loop_
_entity.id
_entity.type
_entity.pdbx_description
1 polymer ?
#
loop_
_entity_poly.entity_id
_entity_poly.type
_entity_poly.pdbx_seq_one_letter_code
_entity_poly.pdbx_strand_id
1 'polypeptide(L)'
;MKLTVALALVAVGLASFSEAIFIFETAAAGTASTVGVGTATGAAALAGVGGLVLGAGLVGVLALAASRRGKRSVEDGLKEDAVFNLVAASDAFGCAMKLVCLLEAKPDEGLTEDDTFILNIFGRDPQAPSIEKMKTPRGAYDYAAFMGKRFGADSCEELFHTCEASYQTMITYVAKLRA
;
A
#
# COMPACT_ATOMS: atom_id res chain seq x y z
N MET A 1 22.99 -4.11 -47.34
CA MET A 1 21.70 -3.55 -46.85
C MET A 1 21.08 -4.26 -45.64
N LYS A 2 21.84 -5.05 -44.86
CA LYS A 2 21.39 -5.59 -43.54
C LYS A 2 22.25 -5.12 -42.36
N LEU A 3 23.27 -4.30 -42.63
CA LEU A 3 24.25 -3.87 -41.63
C LEU A 3 23.95 -2.49 -41.02
N THR A 4 23.06 -1.69 -41.63
CA THR A 4 22.74 -0.33 -41.15
C THR A 4 21.62 -0.30 -40.11
N VAL A 5 20.77 -1.32 -40.04
CA VAL A 5 19.68 -1.41 -39.03
C VAL A 5 20.19 -1.90 -37.68
N ALA A 6 21.26 -2.71 -37.65
CA ALA A 6 21.84 -3.21 -36.40
C ALA A 6 22.61 -2.15 -35.60
N LEU A 7 23.07 -1.06 -36.25
CA LEU A 7 23.85 -0.02 -35.57
C LEU A 7 22.95 0.99 -34.81
N ALA A 8 21.68 1.11 -35.17
CA ALA A 8 20.75 2.02 -34.49
C ALA A 8 20.20 1.48 -33.15
N LEU A 9 20.23 0.16 -32.95
CA LEU A 9 19.72 -0.49 -31.72
C LEU A 9 20.74 -0.60 -30.59
N VAL A 10 22.03 -0.37 -30.86
CA VAL A 10 23.10 -0.46 -29.84
C VAL A 10 23.50 0.92 -29.29
N ALA A 11 23.09 2.02 -29.93
CA ALA A 11 23.42 3.38 -29.49
C ALA A 11 22.56 3.93 -28.32
N VAL A 12 21.47 3.24 -27.93
CA VAL A 12 20.61 3.64 -26.79
C VAL A 12 21.07 2.99 -25.47
N GLY A 13 22.07 2.11 -25.50
CA GLY A 13 22.40 1.22 -24.38
C GLY A 13 23.59 1.58 -23.48
N LEU A 14 24.36 2.65 -23.74
CA LEU A 14 25.66 2.85 -23.05
C LEU A 14 26.01 4.29 -22.62
N ALA A 15 25.05 5.21 -22.56
CA ALA A 15 25.16 6.43 -21.76
C ALA A 15 24.08 6.32 -20.67
N SER A 16 24.41 5.92 -19.44
CA SER A 16 25.05 6.82 -18.47
C SER A 16 25.61 6.00 -17.30
N PHE A 17 26.94 5.83 -17.27
CA PHE A 17 27.67 5.53 -16.04
C PHE A 17 28.65 6.68 -15.80
N SER A 18 28.78 7.07 -14.54
CA SER A 18 29.77 8.00 -13.99
C SER A 18 29.45 9.50 -14.04
N GLU A 19 28.70 9.96 -13.03
CA GLU A 19 29.17 11.09 -12.20
C GLU A 19 28.92 10.72 -10.74
N ALA A 20 29.97 10.30 -10.04
CA ALA A 20 29.96 10.22 -8.58
C ALA A 20 30.25 11.62 -8.03
N ILE A 21 29.22 12.31 -7.57
CA ILE A 21 29.37 13.49 -6.73
C ILE A 21 28.78 13.14 -5.36
N PHE A 22 29.68 12.86 -4.41
CA PHE A 22 29.35 12.83 -3.00
C PHE A 22 29.05 14.26 -2.55
N ILE A 23 27.81 14.54 -2.17
CA ILE A 23 27.47 15.69 -1.32
C ILE A 23 26.85 15.13 -0.05
N PHE A 24 27.67 15.03 0.99
CA PHE A 24 27.20 15.05 2.36
C PHE A 24 26.70 16.47 2.68
N GLU A 25 25.69 16.52 3.55
CA GLU A 25 25.19 17.68 4.29
C GLU A 25 24.11 18.58 3.66
N THR A 26 22.92 18.42 4.25
CA THR A 26 22.02 19.46 4.79
C THR A 26 21.34 20.50 3.89
N ALA A 27 20.07 20.69 4.25
CA ALA A 27 19.21 21.86 4.05
C ALA A 27 18.36 21.92 2.76
N ALA A 28 17.06 21.73 3.00
CA ALA A 28 15.97 22.60 2.56
C ALA A 28 15.72 22.83 1.06
N ALA A 29 14.50 22.42 0.66
CA ALA A 29 13.54 23.13 -0.21
C ALA A 29 13.94 23.46 -1.66
N GLY A 30 13.14 22.97 -2.63
CA GLY A 30 13.07 23.58 -3.96
C GLY A 30 12.61 22.65 -5.08
N THR A 31 11.29 22.58 -5.27
CA THR A 31 10.54 22.36 -6.54
C THR A 31 11.30 22.05 -7.83
N ALA A 32 10.97 20.91 -8.47
CA ALA A 32 10.93 20.80 -9.92
C ALA A 32 9.85 19.80 -10.35
N SER A 33 8.80 20.32 -10.97
CA SER A 33 7.72 19.60 -11.63
C SER A 33 8.20 18.96 -12.93
N THR A 34 8.05 17.64 -13.08
CA THR A 34 8.05 16.97 -14.39
C THR A 34 6.74 16.19 -14.54
N VAL A 35 5.92 16.65 -15.50
CA VAL A 35 4.73 15.95 -15.98
C VAL A 35 5.20 14.85 -16.94
N GLY A 36 4.93 13.59 -16.61
CA GLY A 36 5.21 12.43 -17.44
C GLY A 36 4.00 11.48 -17.46
N VAL A 37 3.48 11.19 -18.64
CA VAL A 37 2.24 10.46 -18.88
C VAL A 37 2.42 8.94 -18.64
N GLY A 38 1.65 8.40 -17.69
CA GLY A 38 0.94 7.12 -17.84
C GLY A 38 1.70 5.81 -17.61
N THR A 39 1.89 5.42 -16.35
CA THR A 39 1.57 4.08 -15.79
C THR A 39 1.83 4.12 -14.27
N ALA A 40 0.74 4.18 -13.49
CA ALA A 40 0.70 4.05 -12.04
C ALA A 40 1.74 4.85 -11.23
N THR A 41 1.87 6.15 -11.49
CA THR A 41 2.43 7.10 -10.52
C THR A 41 1.43 7.33 -9.39
N GLY A 42 1.29 6.34 -8.50
CA GLY A 42 0.55 6.45 -7.24
C GLY A 42 1.45 6.58 -6.02
N ALA A 43 2.76 6.42 -6.16
CA ALA A 43 3.73 6.73 -5.13
C ALA A 43 4.10 8.22 -5.20
N ALA A 44 3.12 9.09 -5.01
CA ALA A 44 3.43 10.43 -4.54
C ALA A 44 4.07 10.24 -3.16
N ALA A 45 5.40 10.30 -3.10
CA ALA A 45 6.12 10.40 -1.84
C ALA A 45 5.55 11.63 -1.13
N LEU A 46 4.68 11.40 -0.16
CA LEU A 46 4.14 12.40 0.74
C LEU A 46 5.28 12.85 1.67
N ALA A 47 6.23 13.59 1.10
CA ALA A 47 7.26 14.33 1.82
C ALA A 47 6.58 15.49 2.56
N GLY A 48 5.89 15.17 3.65
CA GLY A 48 5.04 16.14 4.34
C GLY A 48 4.33 15.63 5.58
N VAL A 49 4.91 14.67 6.29
CA VAL A 49 4.86 14.48 7.75
C VAL A 49 5.96 13.46 8.06
N GLY A 50 6.79 13.70 9.09
CA GLY A 50 8.09 13.06 9.28
C GLY A 50 8.14 11.54 9.00
N GLY A 51 9.12 11.13 8.18
CA GLY A 51 9.70 9.78 8.17
C GLY A 51 8.81 8.59 7.84
N LEU A 52 7.56 8.77 7.44
CA LEU A 52 6.65 7.64 7.26
C LEU A 52 6.70 7.10 5.83
N VAL A 53 7.43 6.00 5.64
CA VAL A 53 7.25 5.08 4.52
C VAL A 53 5.94 4.32 4.75
N LEU A 54 4.81 5.04 4.71
CA LEU A 54 3.51 4.41 4.45
C LEU A 54 3.60 3.97 3.00
N GLY A 55 4.10 2.75 2.82
CA GLY A 55 4.45 2.19 1.54
C GLY A 55 3.25 2.15 0.61
N ALA A 56 3.51 1.89 -0.67
CA ALA A 56 2.53 1.76 -1.74
C ALA A 56 1.40 0.74 -1.49
N GLY A 57 1.32 0.10 -0.32
CA GLY A 57 0.27 -0.84 0.01
C GLY A 57 -1.08 -0.19 0.27
N LEU A 58 -1.11 0.98 0.91
CA LEU A 58 -2.39 1.70 1.07
C LEU A 58 -2.93 2.19 -0.29
N VAL A 59 -2.05 2.43 -1.28
CA VAL A 59 -2.44 2.70 -2.68
C VAL A 59 -3.07 1.46 -3.32
N GLY A 60 -2.53 0.27 -3.06
CA GLY A 60 -3.14 -0.98 -3.52
C GLY A 60 -4.54 -1.20 -2.95
N VAL A 61 -4.75 -0.93 -1.65
CA VAL A 61 -6.08 -1.00 -1.01
C VAL A 61 -7.10 -0.14 -1.75
N LEU A 62 -6.74 1.08 -2.14
CA LEU A 62 -7.61 1.98 -2.92
C LEU A 62 -7.89 1.48 -4.34
N ALA A 63 -6.88 0.92 -5.02
CA ALA A 63 -7.07 0.31 -6.33
C ALA A 63 -8.06 -0.87 -6.28
N LEU A 64 -8.05 -1.62 -5.17
CA LEU A 64 -8.99 -2.73 -4.95
C LEU A 64 -10.42 -2.27 -4.71
N ALA A 65 -10.61 -1.18 -3.97
CA ALA A 65 -11.93 -0.60 -3.78
C ALA A 65 -12.53 -0.09 -5.09
N ALA A 66 -11.70 0.49 -5.98
CA ALA A 66 -12.14 0.93 -7.30
C ALA A 66 -12.57 -0.25 -8.19
N SER A 67 -11.88 -1.40 -8.12
CA SER A 67 -12.21 -2.57 -8.94
C SER A 67 -13.48 -3.29 -8.48
N ARG A 68 -13.82 -3.24 -7.18
CA ARG A 68 -15.01 -3.92 -6.61
C ARG A 68 -16.37 -3.30 -6.97
N ARG A 69 -16.40 -2.14 -7.63
CA ARG A 69 -17.66 -1.51 -8.09
C ARG A 69 -18.19 -2.14 -9.41
N GLY A 70 -17.43 -3.03 -10.04
CA GLY A 70 -17.82 -3.82 -11.22
C GLY A 70 -18.21 -5.27 -10.88
N LYS A 71 -19.10 -5.87 -11.67
CA LYS A 71 -19.58 -7.25 -11.49
C LYS A 71 -18.43 -8.25 -11.62
N ARG A 72 -18.26 -9.14 -10.64
CA ARG A 72 -17.15 -10.11 -10.53
C ARG A 72 -17.06 -11.04 -11.75
N SER A 73 -16.01 -10.87 -12.56
CA SER A 73 -15.50 -11.91 -13.49
C SER A 73 -14.41 -12.74 -12.81
N VAL A 74 -14.04 -13.91 -13.35
CA VAL A 74 -12.85 -14.68 -12.91
C VAL A 74 -11.58 -13.81 -13.00
N GLU A 75 -11.57 -12.87 -13.94
CA GLU A 75 -10.52 -11.87 -14.10
C GLU A 75 -10.42 -10.89 -12.91
N ASP A 76 -11.50 -10.67 -12.16
CA ASP A 76 -11.48 -9.80 -10.97
C ASP A 76 -10.83 -10.50 -9.77
N GLY A 77 -10.95 -11.83 -9.65
CA GLY A 77 -10.23 -12.58 -8.61
C GLY A 77 -8.71 -12.51 -8.79
N LEU A 78 -8.24 -12.63 -10.03
CA LEU A 78 -6.82 -12.49 -10.36
C LEU A 78 -6.29 -11.06 -10.11
N LYS A 79 -7.13 -10.05 -10.38
CA LYS A 79 -6.81 -8.66 -10.05
C LYS A 79 -6.79 -8.42 -8.54
N GLU A 80 -7.69 -9.06 -7.80
CA GLU A 80 -7.76 -8.95 -6.35
C GLU A 80 -6.50 -9.51 -5.69
N ASP A 81 -6.08 -10.70 -6.12
CA ASP A 81 -4.84 -11.32 -5.65
C ASP A 81 -3.62 -10.48 -6.02
N ALA A 82 -3.55 -9.93 -7.25
CA ALA A 82 -2.46 -9.07 -7.67
C ALA A 82 -2.33 -7.82 -6.80
N VAL A 83 -3.47 -7.23 -6.42
CA VAL A 83 -3.48 -6.06 -5.54
C VAL A 83 -3.06 -6.43 -4.12
N PHE A 84 -3.61 -7.49 -3.52
CA PHE A 84 -3.15 -7.90 -2.19
C PHE A 84 -1.67 -8.30 -2.16
N ASN A 85 -1.14 -8.89 -3.24
CA ASN A 85 0.30 -9.11 -3.40
C ASN A 85 1.08 -7.80 -3.39
N LEU A 86 0.62 -6.78 -4.12
CA LEU A 86 1.25 -5.45 -4.11
C LEU A 86 1.18 -4.80 -2.72
N VAL A 87 0.04 -4.92 -2.03
CA VAL A 87 -0.12 -4.39 -0.66
C VAL A 87 0.86 -5.07 0.28
N ALA A 88 0.89 -6.41 0.29
CA ALA A 88 1.81 -7.16 1.15
C ALA A 88 3.28 -6.89 0.83
N ALA A 89 3.65 -6.76 -0.46
CA ALA A 89 5.01 -6.43 -0.86
C ALA A 89 5.44 -5.02 -0.42
N SER A 90 4.49 -4.12 -0.25
CA SER A 90 4.73 -2.72 0.13
C SER A 90 4.57 -2.47 1.63
N ASP A 91 4.00 -3.41 2.39
CA ASP A 91 3.73 -3.32 3.82
C ASP A 91 4.83 -3.98 4.65
N ALA A 92 6.09 -3.60 4.40
CA ALA A 92 7.26 -4.22 5.01
C ALA A 92 7.26 -4.18 6.55
N PHE A 93 6.62 -3.18 7.14
CA PHE A 93 6.53 -2.99 8.60
C PHE A 93 5.20 -3.43 9.20
N GLY A 94 4.26 -3.95 8.39
CA GLY A 94 2.95 -4.40 8.86
C GLY A 94 1.99 -3.27 9.25
N CYS A 95 2.20 -2.05 8.77
CA CYS A 95 1.35 -0.90 9.05
C CYS A 95 -0.04 -1.02 8.43
N ALA A 96 -0.16 -1.57 7.22
CA ALA A 96 -1.47 -1.77 6.61
C ALA A 96 -2.25 -2.86 7.37
N MET A 97 -1.59 -3.94 7.80
CA MET A 97 -2.20 -4.94 8.67
C MET A 97 -2.60 -4.36 10.04
N LYS A 98 -1.74 -3.54 10.65
CA LYS A 98 -2.04 -2.79 11.88
C LYS A 98 -3.29 -1.95 11.73
N LEU A 99 -3.41 -1.18 10.64
CA LEU A 99 -4.57 -0.35 10.37
C LEU A 99 -5.85 -1.18 10.30
N VAL A 100 -5.85 -2.28 9.55
CA VAL A 100 -7.03 -3.17 9.44
C VAL A 100 -7.41 -3.75 10.80
N CYS A 101 -6.44 -4.18 11.61
CA CYS A 101 -6.68 -4.66 12.96
C CYS A 101 -7.32 -3.58 13.85
N LEU A 102 -6.74 -2.38 13.87
CA LEU A 102 -7.25 -1.27 14.67
C LEU A 102 -8.65 -0.83 14.24
N LEU A 103 -8.97 -0.90 12.96
CA LEU A 103 -10.30 -0.59 12.44
C LEU A 103 -11.35 -1.61 12.91
N GLU A 104 -11.04 -2.90 12.90
CA GLU A 104 -11.95 -3.95 13.41
C GLU A 104 -12.09 -3.95 14.95
N ALA A 105 -11.10 -3.40 15.66
CA ALA A 105 -11.17 -3.21 17.10
C ALA A 105 -12.09 -2.05 17.52
N LYS A 106 -12.46 -1.16 16.59
CA LYS A 106 -13.34 -0.03 16.90
C LYS A 106 -14.81 -0.47 16.99
N PRO A 107 -15.59 0.14 17.90
CA PRO A 107 -17.04 0.01 17.86
C PRO A 107 -17.60 0.66 16.60
N ASP A 108 -18.72 0.15 16.08
CA ASP A 108 -19.31 0.60 14.83
C ASP A 108 -19.69 2.08 14.86
N GLU A 109 -20.09 2.60 16.02
CA GLU A 109 -20.43 4.02 16.22
C GLU A 109 -19.19 4.94 16.14
N GLY A 110 -17.99 4.39 16.27
CA GLY A 110 -16.72 5.10 16.21
C GLY A 110 -16.02 5.06 14.86
N LEU A 111 -16.64 4.43 13.85
CA LEU A 111 -16.08 4.32 12.50
C LEU A 111 -16.37 5.58 11.68
N THR A 112 -15.32 6.15 11.09
CA THR A 112 -15.46 7.21 10.09
C THR A 112 -15.88 6.66 8.72
N GLU A 113 -16.15 7.55 7.75
CA GLU A 113 -16.42 7.12 6.37
C GLU A 113 -15.21 6.37 5.77
N ASP A 114 -13.99 6.85 6.03
CA ASP A 114 -12.77 6.22 5.52
C ASP A 114 -12.51 4.87 6.22
N ASP A 115 -12.82 4.78 7.51
CA ASP A 115 -12.76 3.52 8.27
C ASP A 115 -13.68 2.47 7.62
N THR A 116 -14.93 2.87 7.38
CA THR A 116 -15.95 2.01 6.77
C THR A 116 -15.59 1.62 5.35
N PHE A 117 -15.03 2.55 4.58
CA PHE A 117 -14.54 2.30 3.23
C PHE A 117 -13.47 1.20 3.22
N ILE A 118 -12.48 1.29 4.12
CA ILE A 118 -11.41 0.29 4.21
C ILE A 118 -12.00 -1.06 4.64
N LEU A 119 -12.85 -1.11 5.67
CA LEU A 119 -13.43 -2.36 6.15
C LEU A 119 -14.27 -3.08 5.07
N ASN A 120 -14.98 -2.33 4.23
CA ASN A 120 -15.72 -2.93 3.10
C ASN A 120 -14.83 -3.65 2.06
N ILE A 121 -13.54 -3.35 2.03
CA ILE A 121 -12.56 -4.04 1.17
C ILE A 121 -12.21 -5.41 1.77
N PHE A 122 -12.14 -5.54 3.08
CA PHE A 122 -11.81 -6.82 3.72
C PHE A 122 -13.05 -7.68 3.97
N GLY A 123 -14.21 -7.04 4.08
CA GLY A 123 -15.47 -7.64 4.50
C GLY A 123 -15.79 -7.23 5.93
N ARG A 124 -16.99 -7.58 6.38
CA ARG A 124 -17.45 -7.32 7.75
C ARG A 124 -17.53 -8.64 8.49
N ASP A 125 -17.24 -8.62 9.79
CA ASP A 125 -17.23 -9.80 10.67
C ASP A 125 -16.14 -10.82 10.31
N PRO A 126 -14.85 -10.46 10.52
CA PRO A 126 -13.73 -11.33 10.17
C PRO A 126 -13.69 -12.59 11.02
N GLN A 127 -13.50 -13.72 10.36
CA GLN A 127 -13.32 -15.02 11.02
C GLN A 127 -11.86 -15.43 10.98
N ALA A 128 -11.44 -16.23 11.96
CA ALA A 128 -10.09 -16.78 11.98
C ALA A 128 -9.80 -17.56 10.68
N PRO A 129 -8.81 -17.15 9.87
CA PRO A 129 -8.44 -17.89 8.67
C PRO A 129 -7.79 -19.24 9.01
N SER A 130 -7.91 -20.22 8.10
CA SER A 130 -7.16 -21.47 8.24
C SER A 130 -5.65 -21.25 8.09
N ILE A 131 -4.84 -22.19 8.56
CA ILE A 131 -3.36 -22.11 8.45
C ILE A 131 -2.90 -21.91 7.00
N GLU A 132 -3.58 -22.56 6.05
CA GLU A 132 -3.28 -22.45 4.62
C GLU A 132 -3.63 -21.05 4.10
N LYS A 133 -4.77 -20.50 4.51
CA LYS A 133 -5.19 -19.16 4.10
C LYS A 133 -4.28 -18.07 4.67
N MET A 134 -3.79 -18.23 5.90
CA MET A 134 -2.84 -17.29 6.51
C MET A 134 -1.53 -17.13 5.73
N LYS A 135 -1.16 -18.10 4.90
CA LYS A 135 0.03 -18.01 4.03
C LYS A 135 -0.19 -17.14 2.78
N THR A 136 -1.42 -16.74 2.51
CA THR A 136 -1.74 -15.85 1.39
C THR A 136 -1.66 -14.40 1.83
N PRO A 137 -1.33 -13.46 0.92
CA PRO A 137 -1.34 -12.03 1.23
C PRO A 137 -2.66 -11.59 1.86
N ARG A 138 -3.80 -11.99 1.28
CA ARG A 138 -5.12 -11.66 1.81
C ARG A 138 -5.37 -12.25 3.19
N GLY A 139 -5.03 -13.52 3.40
CA GLY A 139 -5.28 -14.19 4.68
C GLY A 139 -4.49 -13.61 5.84
N ALA A 140 -3.36 -12.94 5.59
CA ALA A 140 -2.65 -12.17 6.60
C ALA A 140 -3.47 -10.95 7.08
N TYR A 141 -4.16 -10.26 6.16
CA TYR A 141 -5.09 -9.19 6.52
C TYR A 141 -6.37 -9.71 7.18
N ASP A 142 -6.91 -10.84 6.73
CA ASP A 142 -8.07 -11.47 7.38
C ASP A 142 -7.72 -11.86 8.84
N TYR A 143 -6.49 -12.32 9.08
CA TYR A 143 -5.99 -12.59 10.44
C TYR A 143 -5.87 -11.30 11.27
N ALA A 144 -5.32 -10.23 10.69
CA ALA A 144 -5.23 -8.93 11.37
C ALA A 144 -6.62 -8.40 11.75
N ALA A 145 -7.58 -8.49 10.84
CA ALA A 145 -8.98 -8.13 11.07
C ALA A 145 -9.59 -8.94 12.22
N PHE A 146 -9.41 -10.28 12.20
CA PHE A 146 -9.86 -11.17 13.27
C PHE A 146 -9.26 -10.79 14.63
N MET A 147 -7.97 -10.46 14.67
CA MET A 147 -7.28 -10.08 15.90
C MET A 147 -7.90 -8.82 16.54
N GLY A 148 -8.17 -7.79 15.72
CA GLY A 148 -8.81 -6.58 16.19
C GLY A 148 -10.22 -6.83 16.71
N LYS A 149 -11.03 -7.55 15.93
CA LYS A 149 -12.41 -7.87 16.29
C LYS A 149 -12.51 -8.67 17.58
N ARG A 150 -11.61 -9.64 17.78
CA ARG A 150 -11.70 -10.61 18.87
C ARG A 150 -10.97 -10.17 20.14
N PHE A 151 -9.87 -9.44 20.02
CA PHE A 151 -8.97 -9.14 21.12
C PHE A 151 -8.70 -7.65 21.34
N GLY A 152 -9.24 -6.78 20.48
CA GLY A 152 -9.21 -5.33 20.66
C GLY A 152 -7.88 -4.68 20.24
N ALA A 153 -7.82 -3.35 20.42
CA ALA A 153 -6.76 -2.51 19.87
C ALA A 153 -5.39 -2.78 20.48
N ASP A 154 -5.30 -3.10 21.77
CA ASP A 154 -4.04 -3.39 22.44
C ASP A 154 -3.31 -4.58 21.81
N SER A 155 -4.07 -5.61 21.39
CA SER A 155 -3.51 -6.77 20.69
C SER A 155 -2.97 -6.41 19.31
N CYS A 156 -3.56 -5.41 18.64
CA CYS A 156 -3.06 -4.91 17.36
C CYS A 156 -1.73 -4.18 17.51
N GLU A 157 -1.59 -3.37 18.56
CA GLU A 157 -0.35 -2.64 18.85
C GLU A 157 0.78 -3.62 19.21
N GLU A 158 0.50 -4.67 19.98
CA GLU A 158 1.47 -5.71 20.32
C GLU A 158 1.87 -6.54 19.10
N LEU A 159 0.90 -7.00 18.31
CA LEU A 159 1.14 -7.87 17.16
C LEU A 159 1.89 -7.14 16.04
N PHE A 160 1.60 -5.86 15.82
CA PHE A 160 2.18 -5.04 14.76
C PHE A 160 3.09 -3.94 15.29
N HIS A 161 3.82 -4.21 16.38
CA HIS A 161 4.72 -3.27 17.06
C HIS A 161 5.83 -2.71 16.17
N THR A 162 6.24 -3.44 15.12
CA THR A 162 7.22 -2.96 14.13
C THR A 162 6.73 -1.71 13.40
N CYS A 163 5.41 -1.54 13.26
CA CYS A 163 4.84 -0.32 12.73
C CYS A 163 4.66 0.73 13.84
N GLU A 164 5.54 1.73 13.84
CA GLU A 164 5.49 2.86 14.78
C GLU A 164 4.39 3.90 14.44
N ALA A 165 3.72 3.76 13.30
CA ALA A 165 2.67 4.69 12.89
C ALA A 165 1.44 4.58 13.81
N SER A 166 0.91 5.74 14.19
CA SER A 166 -0.37 5.81 14.90
C SER A 166 -1.54 5.58 13.95
N TYR A 167 -2.68 5.14 14.49
CA TYR A 167 -3.95 5.07 13.77
C TYR A 167 -4.23 6.35 12.95
N GLN A 168 -4.12 7.52 13.60
CA GLN A 168 -4.44 8.81 13.00
C GLN A 168 -3.55 9.13 11.81
N THR A 169 -2.27 8.78 11.90
CA THR A 169 -1.32 9.00 10.81
C THR A 169 -1.64 8.09 9.61
N MET A 170 -1.95 6.82 9.87
CA MET A 170 -2.30 5.86 8.82
C MET A 170 -3.60 6.23 8.11
N ILE A 171 -4.67 6.57 8.85
CA ILE A 171 -5.96 6.92 8.23
C ILE A 171 -5.90 8.24 7.46
N THR A 172 -5.15 9.24 7.95
CA THR A 172 -4.95 10.51 7.25
C THR A 172 -4.24 10.31 5.91
N TYR A 173 -3.30 9.36 5.86
CA TYR A 173 -2.63 9.01 4.61
C TYR A 173 -3.62 8.38 3.61
N VAL A 174 -4.49 7.47 4.05
CA VAL A 174 -5.52 6.90 3.19
C VAL A 174 -6.46 7.98 2.66
N ALA A 175 -6.93 8.89 3.52
CA ALA A 175 -7.79 10.00 3.14
C ALA A 175 -7.16 10.87 2.04
N LYS A 176 -5.85 11.19 2.16
CA LYS A 176 -5.11 11.95 1.15
C LYS A 176 -4.98 11.25 -0.20
N LEU A 177 -4.96 9.93 -0.23
CA LEU A 177 -4.91 9.17 -1.47
C LEU A 177 -6.29 9.04 -2.17
N ARG A 178 -7.38 9.32 -1.44
CA ARG A 178 -8.75 9.30 -1.97
C ARG A 178 -9.23 10.67 -2.48
N ALA A 179 -8.66 11.75 -1.95
CA ALA A 179 -8.95 13.14 -2.33
C ALA A 179 -8.47 13.47 -3.75
#